data_AF-A0A497MSU6-F1
#
_entry.id   AF-A0A497MSU6-F1
#
_cell.length_a   1.000
_cell.length_b   1.000
_cell.length_c   1.000
_cell.angle_alpha   90.00
_cell.angle_beta   90.00
_cell.angle_gamma   90.00
#
_symmetry.space_group_name_H-M   'P 1'
#
loop_
_entity.id
_entity.type
_entity.pdbx_description
1 polymer ?
#
loop_
_entity_poly.entity_id
_entity_poly.type
_entity_poly.pdbx_seq_one_letter_code
_entity_poly.pdbx_strand_id
1 'polypeptide(L)'
;MKFPPEVLTRSRTGKIEVRALDSRGKFVMCKYLDPETLKPADKKRKIILMDEEGNTREFFIIPLKDGKRYLLIEGEKEPQEKPEKPMVWNEREGKAEPLWK
;
A
#
# COMPACT_ATOMS: atom_id res chain seq x y z
N MET A 1 13.14 -3.40 13.99
CA MET A 1 13.62 -3.96 12.71
C MET A 1 13.85 -2.79 11.76
N LYS A 2 14.93 -2.73 10.96
CA LYS A 2 15.11 -1.64 9.99
C LYS A 2 14.51 -2.07 8.65
N PHE A 3 13.49 -1.35 8.21
CA PHE A 3 12.85 -1.57 6.92
C PHE A 3 13.65 -0.91 5.79
N PRO A 4 13.70 -1.53 4.61
CA PRO A 4 14.26 -0.88 3.42
C PRO A 4 13.48 0.41 3.06
N PRO A 5 14.15 1.49 2.62
CA PRO A 5 13.49 2.76 2.28
C PRO A 5 12.38 2.63 1.23
N GLU A 6 12.50 1.70 0.29
CA GLU A 6 11.58 1.47 -0.82
C GLU A 6 10.18 0.97 -0.39
N VAL A 7 10.05 0.44 0.83
CA VAL A 7 8.75 0.02 1.41
C VAL A 7 8.24 1.01 2.45
N LEU A 8 9.02 2.04 2.77
CA LEU A 8 8.62 3.11 3.68
C LEU A 8 7.85 4.18 2.93
N THR A 9 6.83 4.70 3.58
CA THR A 9 6.00 5.77 3.05
C THR A 9 5.65 6.75 4.15
N ARG A 10 5.28 7.97 3.76
CA ARG A 10 4.87 9.01 4.69
C ARG A 10 3.38 9.24 4.54
N SER A 11 2.65 9.13 5.64
CA SER A 11 1.23 9.43 5.65
C SER A 11 0.99 10.92 5.46
N ARG A 12 -0.26 11.31 5.16
CA ARG A 12 -0.68 12.71 5.06
C ARG A 12 -0.43 13.50 6.35
N THR A 13 -0.43 12.83 7.52
CA THR A 13 -0.11 13.45 8.82
C THR A 13 1.38 13.43 9.13
N GLY A 14 2.23 13.03 8.19
CA GLY A 14 3.68 13.03 8.32
C GLY A 14 4.29 11.81 9.02
N LYS A 15 3.49 10.81 9.40
CA LYS A 15 3.98 9.59 10.07
C LYS A 15 4.64 8.64 9.08
N ILE A 16 5.72 8.00 9.48
CA ILE A 16 6.36 6.94 8.69
C ILE A 16 5.60 5.63 8.88
N GLU A 17 5.26 5.00 7.77
CA GLU A 17 4.52 3.75 7.70
C GLU A 17 5.27 2.78 6.77
N VAL A 18 5.08 1.47 6.99
CA VAL A 18 5.53 0.41 6.09
C VAL A 18 4.36 0.02 5.19
N ARG A 19 4.55 0.10 3.87
CA ARG A 19 3.61 -0.47 2.90
C ARG A 19 3.84 -1.98 2.85
N ALA A 20 2.92 -2.73 3.45
CA ALA A 20 2.97 -4.19 3.50
C ALA A 20 1.95 -4.82 2.56
N LEU A 21 2.29 -6.00 2.06
CA LEU A 21 1.44 -6.78 1.16
C LEU A 21 0.28 -7.37 1.96
N ASP A 22 -0.94 -7.12 1.50
CA ASP A 22 -2.14 -7.76 2.04
C ASP A 22 -2.52 -8.97 1.17
N SER A 23 -2.68 -8.74 -0.13
CA SER A 23 -2.93 -9.80 -1.13
C SER A 23 -2.47 -9.37 -2.52
N ARG A 24 -2.20 -10.32 -3.42
CA ARG A 24 -1.84 -10.05 -4.83
C ARG A 24 -2.38 -11.13 -5.77
N GLY A 25 -2.81 -10.70 -6.96
CA GLY A 25 -3.32 -11.51 -8.06
C GLY A 25 -3.51 -10.62 -9.30
N LYS A 26 -4.72 -10.59 -9.89
CA LYS A 26 -5.11 -9.61 -10.92
C LYS A 26 -5.13 -8.16 -10.40
N PHE A 27 -5.04 -7.98 -9.09
CA PHE A 27 -4.88 -6.71 -8.40
C PHE A 27 -3.85 -6.87 -7.28
N VAL A 28 -3.32 -5.76 -6.78
CA VAL A 28 -2.48 -5.74 -5.57
C VAL A 28 -3.22 -4.98 -4.48
N MET A 29 -3.24 -5.54 -3.28
CA MET A 29 -3.75 -4.87 -2.08
C MET A 29 -2.65 -4.73 -1.05
N CYS A 30 -2.54 -3.53 -0.49
CA CYS A 30 -1.57 -3.19 0.54
C CYS A 30 -2.26 -2.68 1.80
N LYS A 31 -1.58 -2.91 2.92
CA LYS A 31 -1.88 -2.32 4.22
C LYS A 31 -0.70 -1.48 4.70
N TYR A 32 -0.96 -0.63 5.70
CA TYR A 32 0.04 0.25 6.28
C TYR A 32 0.31 -0.19 7.71
N LEU A 33 1.56 -0.50 8.00
CA LEU A 33 2.01 -0.95 9.31
C LEU A 33 2.89 0.09 9.98
N ASP A 34 2.84 0.13 11.29
CA ASP A 34 3.79 0.89 12.09
C ASP A 34 5.16 0.17 12.05
N PRO A 35 6.27 0.87 11.72
CA PRO A 35 7.57 0.25 11.50
C PRO A 35 8.21 -0.32 12.79
N GLU A 36 7.75 0.12 13.96
CA GLU A 36 8.28 -0.34 15.24
C GLU A 36 7.51 -1.55 15.76
N THR A 37 6.19 -1.53 15.61
CA THR A 37 5.28 -2.51 16.22
C THR A 37 4.71 -3.54 15.26
N LEU A 38 4.80 -3.31 13.94
CA LEU A 38 4.17 -4.11 12.88
C LEU A 38 2.65 -4.21 12.96
N LYS A 39 2.02 -3.43 13.84
CA LYS A 39 0.57 -3.35 13.92
C LYS A 39 0.04 -2.43 12.82
N PRO A 40 -1.23 -2.59 12.40
CA PRO A 40 -1.84 -1.67 11.45
C PRO A 40 -1.73 -0.21 11.93
N ALA A 41 -1.01 0.61 11.16
CA ALA A 41 -0.89 2.05 11.40
C ALA A 41 -2.17 2.80 10.98
N ASP A 42 -2.91 2.21 10.04
CA ASP A 42 -4.18 2.72 9.55
C ASP A 42 -5.17 1.57 9.27
N LYS A 43 -6.46 1.87 9.40
CA LYS A 43 -7.55 0.95 9.02
C LYS A 43 -7.77 0.92 7.50
N LYS A 44 -7.32 1.94 6.78
CA LYS A 44 -7.40 1.99 5.32
C LYS A 44 -6.56 0.90 4.67
N ARG A 45 -6.98 0.49 3.47
CA ARG A 45 -6.19 -0.33 2.55
C ARG A 45 -5.95 0.45 1.27
N LYS A 46 -4.92 0.06 0.52
CA LYS A 46 -4.71 0.53 -0.85
C LYS A 46 -4.93 -0.64 -1.80
N ILE A 47 -5.73 -0.43 -2.84
CA ILE A 47 -5.85 -1.38 -3.95
C ILE A 47 -5.28 -0.75 -5.21
N ILE A 48 -4.54 -1.55 -5.97
CA ILE A 48 -3.95 -1.21 -7.26
C ILE A 48 -4.52 -2.18 -8.27
N LEU A 49 -5.25 -1.64 -9.24
CA LEU A 49 -5.83 -2.36 -10.37
C LEU A 49 -4.94 -2.14 -11.58
N MET A 50 -4.77 -3.18 -12.40
CA MET A 50 -4.06 -3.12 -13.68
C MET A 50 -5.00 -3.62 -14.76
N ASP A 51 -5.13 -2.86 -15.85
CA ASP A 51 -5.88 -3.30 -17.03
C ASP A 51 -5.02 -4.18 -17.96
N GLU A 52 -5.61 -4.67 -19.05
CA GLU A 52 -4.94 -5.54 -20.01
C GLU A 52 -3.82 -4.84 -20.80
N GLU A 53 -3.85 -3.50 -20.85
CA GLU A 53 -2.82 -2.66 -21.49
C GLU A 53 -1.67 -2.33 -20.53
N GLY A 54 -1.77 -2.74 -19.25
CA GLY A 54 -0.79 -2.46 -18.21
C GLY A 54 -0.96 -1.12 -17.50
N ASN A 55 -2.02 -0.35 -17.81
CA ASN A 55 -2.30 0.89 -17.09
C ASN A 55 -2.77 0.58 -15.67
N THR A 56 -2.29 1.36 -14.70
CA THR A 56 -2.65 1.18 -13.30
C THR A 56 -3.57 2.27 -12.78
N ARG A 57 -4.53 1.87 -11.95
CA ARG A 57 -5.38 2.75 -11.15
C ARG A 57 -5.27 2.39 -9.68
N GLU A 58 -5.13 3.39 -8.83
CA GLU A 58 -4.89 3.23 -7.41
C GLU A 58 -6.04 3.83 -6.61
N PHE A 59 -6.52 3.10 -5.60
CA PHE A 59 -7.58 3.57 -4.74
C PHE A 59 -7.26 3.29 -3.27
N PHE A 60 -7.72 4.18 -2.39
CA PHE A 60 -7.81 3.93 -0.97
C PHE A 60 -9.19 3.38 -0.62
N ILE A 61 -9.20 2.26 0.11
CA ILE A 61 -10.40 1.64 0.69
C ILE A 61 -10.45 2.07 2.16
N ILE A 62 -11.39 2.93 2.51
CA ILE A 62 -11.50 3.52 3.85
C ILE A 62 -12.78 3.00 4.51
N PRO A 63 -12.71 2.27 5.64
CA PRO A 63 -13.91 1.85 6.34
C PRO A 63 -14.68 3.05 6.89
N LEU A 64 -15.99 3.05 6.72
CA LEU A 64 -16.88 4.03 7.35
C LEU A 64 -17.09 3.70 8.83
N LYS A 65 -17.68 4.65 9.58
CA LYS A 65 -17.90 4.51 11.03
C LYS A 65 -18.71 3.27 11.42
N ASP A 66 -19.60 2.80 10.55
CA ASP A 66 -20.43 1.62 10.78
C ASP A 66 -19.69 0.28 10.63
N GLY A 67 -18.47 0.29 10.07
CA GLY A 67 -17.68 -0.91 9.80
C GLY A 67 -18.27 -1.86 8.76
N LYS A 68 -19.41 -1.51 8.13
CA LYS A 68 -20.12 -2.32 7.15
C LYS A 68 -19.88 -1.83 5.72
N ARG A 69 -19.63 -0.53 5.57
CA ARG A 69 -19.41 0.11 4.29
C ARG A 69 -18.01 0.67 4.20
N TYR A 70 -17.53 0.76 2.97
CA TYR A 70 -16.23 1.32 2.65
C TYR A 70 -16.39 2.42 1.61
N LEU A 71 -15.61 3.48 1.74
CA LEU A 71 -15.44 4.49 0.73
C LEU A 71 -14.22 4.13 -0.11
N LEU A 72 -14.39 4.14 -1.43
CA LEU A 72 -13.30 4.00 -2.38
C LEU A 72 -12.95 5.39 -2.92
N ILE A 73 -11.73 5.84 -2.67
CA ILE A 73 -11.23 7.14 -3.14
C ILE A 73 -10.07 6.89 -4.08
N GLU A 74 -10.12 7.44 -5.29
CA GLU A 74 -8.97 7.38 -6.20
C GLU A 74 -7.78 8.12 -5.57
N GLY A 75 -6.63 7.47 -5.55
CA GLY A 75 -5.40 8.09 -5.07
C GLY A 75 -4.98 9.18 -6.05
N GLU A 76 -4.56 10.33 -5.54
CA GLU A 76 -3.93 11.35 -6.37
C GLU A 76 -2.73 10.72 -7.10
N LYS A 77 -2.64 10.93 -8.41
CA LYS A 77 -1.41 10.63 -9.15
C LYS A 77 -0.34 11.58 -8.61
N GLU A 78 0.46 11.12 -7.65
CA GLU A 78 1.59 11.91 -7.18
C GLU A 78 2.46 12.25 -8.41
N PRO A 79 2.77 13.54 -8.66
CA PRO A 79 3.68 13.95 -9.72
C PRO A 79 5.15 13.60 -9.41
N GLN A 80 5.41 12.91 -8.29
CA GLN A 80 6.72 12.39 -7.96
C GLN A 80 7.02 11.18 -8.83
N GLU A 81 8.25 11.14 -9.37
CA GLU A 81 8.85 10.01 -10.07
C GLU A 81 8.60 8.74 -9.24
N LYS A 82 7.56 7.98 -9.57
CA LYS A 82 7.35 6.67 -8.97
C LYS A 82 8.62 5.89 -9.32
N PRO A 83 9.28 5.24 -8.35
CA PRO A 83 10.42 4.38 -8.66
C PRO A 83 9.99 3.41 -9.76
N GLU A 84 10.84 3.20 -10.77
CA GLU A 84 10.54 2.35 -11.93
C GLU A 84 9.95 0.99 -11.53
N LYS A 85 10.31 0.50 -10.33
CA LYS A 85 9.80 -0.70 -9.71
C LYS A 85 9.33 -0.40 -8.28
N PRO A 86 8.03 -0.12 -8.06
CA PRO A 86 7.54 0.17 -6.73
C PRO A 86 7.47 -1.12 -5.91
N MET A 87 7.92 -1.05 -4.64
CA MET A 87 8.14 -2.21 -3.77
C MET A 87 7.09 -2.29 -2.66
N VAL A 88 6.96 -3.47 -2.07
CA VAL A 88 6.08 -3.78 -0.94
C VAL A 88 6.77 -4.73 0.03
N TRP A 89 6.52 -4.58 1.33
CA TRP A 89 7.02 -5.51 2.34
C TRP A 89 6.16 -6.78 2.37
N ASN A 90 6.78 -7.93 2.15
CA ASN A 90 6.14 -9.23 2.32
C ASN A 90 6.43 -9.76 3.73
N GLU A 91 5.47 -9.65 4.64
CA GLU A 91 5.61 -10.10 6.03
C GLU A 91 5.86 -11.60 6.16
N ARG A 92 5.36 -12.42 5.21
CA ARG A 92 5.54 -13.88 5.26
C ARG A 92 6.97 -14.28 4.92
N GLU A 93 7.57 -13.59 3.96
CA GLU A 93 8.94 -13.84 3.50
C GLU A 93 9.98 -13.00 4.24
N GLY A 94 9.55 -11.99 5.01
CA GLY A 94 10.44 -11.09 5.74
C GLY A 94 11.35 -10.24 4.83
N LYS A 95 10.87 -9.87 3.63
CA LYS A 95 11.65 -9.08 2.66
C LYS A 95 10.80 -8.11 1.84
N ALA A 96 11.46 -7.09 1.30
CA ALA A 96 10.87 -6.26 0.26
C ALA A 96 10.83 -7.02 -1.07
N GLU A 97 9.76 -6.86 -1.82
CA GLU A 97 9.60 -7.41 -3.17
C GLU A 97 8.81 -6.44 -4.06
N PRO A 98 8.91 -6.59 -5.40
CA PRO A 98 8.12 -5.77 -6.32
C PRO A 98 6.62 -5.89 -6.05
N LEU A 99 5.88 -4.79 -6.23
CA LEU A 99 4.42 -4.76 -6.12
C LEU A 99 3.79 -5.78 -7.08
N TRP A 100 4.28 -5.82 -8.31
CA TRP A 100 3.84 -6.74 -9.36
C TRP A 100 4.89 -7.83 -9.59
N LYS A 101 4.43 -9.06 -9.80
CA LYS A 101 5.27 -10.21 -10.16
C LYS A 101 5.19 -10.46 -11.65
#